data_AF-A4IAD8-F1
#
_entry.id   AF-A4IAD8-F1
#
_cell.length_a   1.000
_cell.length_b   1.000
_cell.length_c   1.000
_cell.angle_alpha   90.00
_cell.angle_beta   90.00
_cell.angle_gamma   90.00
#
_symmetry.space_group_name_H-M   'P 1'
#
loop_
_entity.id
_entity.type
_entity.pdbx_description
1 polymer ?
#
loop_
_entity_poly.entity_id
_entity_poly.type
_entity_poly.pdbx_seq_one_letter_code
_entity_poly.pdbx_strand_id
1 'polypeptide(L)'
;MAHGAEECIMAAPGCVYLTPEQEEQLVDRLYTQSLLHKEATMAELDARYYPVAASQAISQEMLQKSVQRQVDVEMERRQQRRKEMDAMAVAEATGHANGSRVAASKKTMTLEQTDVSVRRLYDDTLARKKARKAESERLYAFHPEDLKSAKLSKAALQESVNRMSKPKKTEFTMAEVNKIYDL
;
A
#
# COMPACT_ATOMS: atom_id res chain seq x y z
N MET A 1 -40.12 -16.52 -67.16
CA MET A 1 -41.06 -15.46 -66.75
C MET A 1 -42.32 -16.17 -66.25
N ALA A 2 -42.79 -16.04 -65.02
CA ALA A 2 -42.85 -14.88 -64.12
C ALA A 2 -42.44 -15.30 -62.69
N HIS A 3 -41.58 -14.57 -61.98
CA HIS A 3 -41.85 -13.34 -61.22
C HIS A 3 -42.98 -13.50 -60.19
N GLY A 4 -42.57 -13.94 -59.00
CA GLY A 4 -43.34 -13.89 -57.76
C GLY A 4 -43.03 -12.61 -57.01
N ALA A 5 -44.07 -11.96 -56.53
CA ALA A 5 -44.01 -10.72 -55.78
C ALA A 5 -45.28 -10.60 -54.93
N GLU A 6 -45.05 -10.28 -53.66
CA GLU A 6 -45.92 -9.42 -52.84
C GLU A 6 -47.31 -9.96 -52.50
N GLU A 7 -47.37 -10.79 -51.44
CA GLU A 7 -48.53 -10.74 -50.54
C GLU A 7 -48.17 -9.93 -49.30
N CYS A 8 -48.42 -8.64 -49.42
CA CYS A 8 -48.57 -7.71 -48.32
C CYS A 8 -49.84 -8.12 -47.56
N ILE A 9 -49.69 -8.64 -46.34
CA ILE A 9 -50.82 -8.92 -45.45
C ILE A 9 -51.33 -7.57 -44.94
N MET A 10 -52.36 -7.02 -45.59
CA MET A 10 -52.92 -5.70 -45.25
C MET A 10 -53.72 -5.77 -43.95
N ALA A 11 -53.03 -5.50 -42.84
CA ALA A 11 -53.47 -5.59 -41.44
C ALA A 11 -53.84 -4.22 -40.83
N ALA A 12 -54.58 -4.27 -39.71
CA ALA A 12 -55.31 -3.17 -39.05
C ALA A 12 -54.50 -1.85 -38.82
N PRO A 13 -55.18 -0.68 -38.81
CA PRO A 13 -54.52 0.60 -38.57
C PRO A 13 -53.84 0.63 -37.19
N GLY A 14 -52.50 0.56 -37.21
CA GLY A 14 -51.62 0.72 -36.05
C GLY A 14 -50.59 -0.40 -35.80
N CYS A 15 -50.67 -1.54 -36.52
CA CYS A 15 -49.71 -2.65 -36.39
C CYS A 15 -48.77 -2.68 -37.62
N VAL A 16 -47.46 -2.44 -37.42
CA VAL A 16 -46.45 -2.36 -38.49
C VAL A 16 -45.53 -3.60 -38.44
N TYR A 17 -45.43 -4.35 -39.54
CA TYR A 17 -44.48 -5.48 -39.71
C TYR A 17 -43.17 -4.98 -40.34
N LEU A 18 -42.02 -5.40 -39.78
CA LEU A 18 -40.67 -4.97 -40.19
C LEU A 18 -40.11 -5.85 -41.33
N THR A 19 -39.31 -5.26 -42.23
CA THR A 19 -38.54 -5.98 -43.26
C THR A 19 -37.23 -6.54 -42.70
N PRO A 20 -36.61 -7.57 -43.31
CA PRO A 20 -35.35 -8.14 -42.82
C PRO A 20 -34.18 -7.14 -42.73
N GLU A 21 -34.11 -6.13 -43.60
CA GLU A 21 -33.08 -5.08 -43.54
C GLU A 21 -33.27 -4.12 -42.36
N GLN A 22 -34.52 -3.85 -41.98
CA GLN A 22 -34.85 -3.04 -40.79
C GLN A 22 -34.49 -3.79 -39.50
N GLU A 23 -34.56 -5.12 -39.53
CA GLU A 23 -34.11 -5.96 -38.43
C GLU A 23 -32.60 -5.82 -38.20
N GLU A 24 -31.77 -5.88 -39.25
CA GLU A 24 -30.30 -5.74 -39.12
C GLU A 24 -29.89 -4.39 -38.52
N GLN A 25 -30.47 -3.28 -38.98
CA GLN A 25 -30.20 -1.95 -38.42
C GLN A 25 -30.61 -1.83 -36.95
N LEU A 26 -31.71 -2.48 -36.57
CA LEU A 26 -32.14 -2.54 -35.18
C LEU A 26 -31.13 -3.31 -34.32
N VAL A 27 -30.56 -4.40 -34.84
CA VAL A 27 -29.51 -5.18 -34.14
C VAL A 27 -28.26 -4.33 -33.89
N ASP A 28 -27.75 -3.61 -34.88
CA ASP A 28 -26.53 -2.78 -34.73
C ASP A 28 -26.71 -1.68 -33.68
N ARG A 29 -27.88 -1.05 -33.64
CA ARG A 29 -28.22 -0.04 -32.62
C ARG A 29 -28.24 -0.66 -31.22
N LEU A 30 -28.88 -1.82 -31.07
CA LEU A 30 -28.95 -2.53 -29.79
C LEU A 30 -27.55 -2.98 -29.31
N TYR A 31 -26.67 -3.37 -30.23
CA TYR A 31 -25.29 -3.74 -29.91
C TYR A 31 -24.51 -2.55 -29.32
N THR A 32 -24.60 -1.37 -29.93
CA THR A 32 -23.90 -0.16 -29.46
C THR A 32 -24.39 0.28 -28.08
N GLN A 33 -25.71 0.27 -27.85
CA GLN A 33 -26.29 0.56 -26.53
C GLN A 33 -25.80 -0.44 -25.46
N SER A 34 -25.66 -1.72 -25.82
CA SER A 34 -25.14 -2.75 -24.91
C SER A 34 -23.70 -2.50 -24.46
N LEU A 35 -22.83 -1.96 -25.34
CA LEU A 35 -21.45 -1.63 -24.98
C LEU A 35 -21.38 -0.48 -23.96
N LEU A 36 -22.12 0.61 -24.21
CA LEU A 36 -22.16 1.75 -23.31
C LEU A 36 -22.70 1.36 -21.92
N HIS A 37 -23.72 0.50 -21.87
CA HIS A 37 -24.26 0.00 -20.60
C HIS A 37 -23.21 -0.82 -19.81
N LYS A 38 -22.37 -1.62 -20.48
CA LYS A 38 -21.29 -2.39 -19.84
C LYS A 38 -20.19 -1.49 -19.28
N GLU A 39 -19.80 -0.45 -20.01
CA GLU A 39 -18.80 0.52 -19.55
C GLU A 39 -19.28 1.26 -18.29
N ALA A 40 -20.54 1.73 -18.28
CA ALA A 40 -21.14 2.37 -17.12
C ALA A 40 -21.21 1.41 -15.91
N THR A 41 -21.56 0.13 -16.15
CA THR A 41 -21.59 -0.90 -15.10
C THR A 41 -20.19 -1.12 -14.51
N MET A 42 -19.14 -1.16 -15.33
CA MET A 42 -17.76 -1.33 -14.85
C MET A 42 -17.32 -0.18 -13.94
N ALA A 43 -17.62 1.06 -14.31
CA ALA A 43 -17.31 2.22 -13.47
C ALA A 43 -18.05 2.17 -12.12
N GLU A 44 -19.32 1.72 -12.11
CA GLU A 44 -20.08 1.50 -10.88
C GLU A 44 -19.45 0.41 -9.99
N LEU A 45 -18.99 -0.70 -10.59
CA LEU A 45 -18.32 -1.77 -9.87
C LEU A 45 -16.97 -1.32 -9.29
N ASP A 46 -16.18 -0.53 -10.04
CA ASP A 46 -14.91 0.01 -9.56
C ASP A 46 -15.11 0.94 -8.37
N ALA A 47 -16.10 1.83 -8.43
CA ALA A 47 -16.48 2.67 -7.30
C ALA A 47 -16.96 1.86 -6.08
N ARG A 48 -17.61 0.71 -6.32
CA ARG A 48 -18.15 -0.16 -5.28
C ARG A 48 -17.10 -1.06 -4.61
N TYR A 49 -16.14 -1.60 -5.35
CA TYR A 49 -15.16 -2.56 -4.83
C TYR A 49 -13.80 -1.94 -4.53
N TYR A 50 -13.43 -0.83 -5.19
CA TYR A 50 -12.15 -0.16 -5.03
C TYR A 50 -12.35 1.34 -4.73
N PRO A 51 -12.91 1.68 -3.54
CA PRO A 51 -13.03 3.07 -3.14
C PRO A 51 -11.63 3.68 -2.98
N VAL A 52 -11.25 4.56 -3.90
CA VAL A 52 -10.01 5.33 -3.79
C VAL A 52 -10.22 6.40 -2.71
N ALA A 53 -9.67 6.16 -1.51
CA ALA A 53 -9.66 7.17 -0.47
C ALA A 53 -8.80 8.37 -0.92
N ALA A 54 -9.33 9.58 -0.77
CA ALA A 54 -8.53 10.79 -0.96
C ALA A 54 -7.33 10.77 0.00
N SER A 55 -6.17 11.24 -0.47
CA SER A 55 -4.98 11.39 0.37
C SER A 55 -5.30 12.30 1.56
N GLN A 56 -5.28 11.76 2.78
CA GLN A 56 -5.47 12.55 3.99
C GLN A 56 -4.24 13.44 4.22
N ALA A 57 -4.37 14.73 3.94
CA ALA A 57 -3.36 15.71 4.31
C ALA A 57 -3.46 16.00 5.82
N ILE A 58 -2.38 15.75 6.56
CA ILE A 58 -2.29 16.10 7.99
C ILE A 58 -2.25 17.63 8.08
N SER A 59 -3.14 18.24 8.87
CA SER A 59 -3.15 19.69 9.03
C SER A 59 -1.85 20.19 9.66
N GLN A 60 -1.45 21.41 9.31
CA GLN A 60 -0.25 22.05 9.86
C GLN A 60 -0.28 22.11 11.40
N GLU A 61 -1.45 22.35 11.98
CA GLU A 61 -1.64 22.36 13.44
C GLU A 61 -1.38 20.98 14.08
N MET A 62 -1.83 19.89 13.46
CA MET A 62 -1.55 18.54 13.96
C MET A 62 -0.05 18.22 13.91
N LEU A 63 0.62 18.64 12.84
CA LEU A 63 2.08 18.52 12.72
C LEU A 63 2.78 19.33 13.81
N GLN A 64 2.39 20.59 14.02
CA GLN A 64 2.95 21.44 15.07
C GLN A 64 2.76 20.84 16.47
N LYS A 65 1.56 20.33 16.80
CA LYS A 65 1.33 19.61 18.07
C LYS A 65 2.23 18.39 18.22
N SER A 66 2.46 17.66 17.12
CA SER A 66 3.36 16.50 17.15
C SER A 66 4.81 16.89 17.38
N VAL A 67 5.28 17.95 16.73
CA VAL A 67 6.63 18.50 16.92
C VAL A 67 6.79 19.00 18.36
N GLN A 68 5.81 19.73 18.89
CA GLN A 68 5.85 20.23 20.27
C GLN A 68 6.00 19.08 21.27
N ARG A 69 5.20 18.01 21.15
CA ARG A 69 5.35 16.82 22.00
C ARG A 69 6.75 16.21 21.94
N GLN A 70 7.35 16.14 20.75
CA GLN A 70 8.71 15.61 20.59
C GLN A 70 9.74 16.49 21.30
N VAL A 71 9.60 17.81 21.20
CA VAL A 71 10.45 18.77 21.91
C VAL A 71 10.28 18.64 23.42
N ASP A 72 9.04 18.55 23.92
CA ASP A 72 8.76 18.44 25.35
C ASP A 72 9.38 17.17 25.95
N VAL A 73 9.22 16.02 25.29
CA VAL A 73 9.84 14.75 25.71
C VAL A 73 11.36 14.83 25.70
N GLU A 74 11.95 15.50 24.71
CA GLU A 74 13.40 15.69 24.62
C GLU A 74 13.92 16.61 25.73
N MET A 75 13.18 17.67 26.04
CA MET A 75 13.49 18.59 27.12
C MET A 75 13.38 17.92 28.49
N GLU A 76 12.38 17.06 28.70
CA GLU A 76 12.25 16.26 29.92
C GLU A 76 13.44 15.31 30.10
N ARG A 77 13.87 14.61 29.03
CA ARG A 77 15.08 13.77 29.07
C ARG A 77 16.34 14.57 29.38
N ARG A 78 16.46 15.80 28.84
CA ARG A 78 17.57 16.71 29.19
C ARG A 78 17.52 17.11 30.65
N GLN A 79 16.34 17.43 31.19
CA GLN A 79 16.18 17.79 32.60
C GLN A 79 16.52 16.61 33.53
N GLN A 80 16.09 15.39 33.21
CA GLN A 80 16.45 14.18 33.96
C GLN A 80 17.96 13.97 33.99
N ARG A 81 18.64 14.03 32.83
CA ARG A 81 20.11 13.94 32.78
C ARG A 81 20.81 15.02 33.60
N ARG A 82 20.31 16.26 33.60
CA ARG A 82 20.86 17.33 34.45
C ARG A 82 20.69 17.00 35.92
N LYS A 83 19.50 16.58 36.34
CA LYS A 83 19.24 16.16 37.73
C LYS A 83 20.13 15.00 38.16
N GLU A 84 20.37 14.02 37.29
CA GLU A 84 21.29 12.91 37.55
C GLU A 84 22.73 13.41 37.72
N MET A 85 23.21 14.29 36.83
CA MET A 85 24.53 14.89 36.94
C MET A 85 24.68 15.75 38.22
N ASP A 86 23.67 16.55 38.56
CA ASP A 86 23.66 17.36 39.78
C ASP A 86 23.64 16.47 41.03
N ALA A 87 22.87 15.38 41.02
CA ALA A 87 22.85 14.41 42.10
C ALA A 87 24.20 13.69 42.26
N MET A 88 24.87 13.33 41.15
CA MET A 88 26.22 12.76 41.18
C MET A 88 27.24 13.77 41.73
N ALA A 89 27.16 15.03 41.32
CA ALA A 89 28.05 16.08 41.81
C ALA A 89 27.85 16.36 43.31
N VAL A 90 26.61 16.37 43.80
CA VAL A 90 26.30 16.50 45.24
C VAL A 90 26.78 15.26 46.01
N ALA A 91 26.62 14.06 45.47
CA ALA A 91 27.10 12.83 46.10
C ALA A 91 28.65 12.76 46.15
N GLU A 92 29.32 13.27 45.11
CA GLU A 92 30.79 13.45 45.08
C GLU A 92 31.23 14.50 46.13
N ALA A 93 30.52 15.62 46.24
CA ALA A 93 30.83 16.69 47.20
C ALA A 93 30.55 16.29 48.66
N THR A 94 29.46 15.56 48.94
CA THR A 94 29.10 15.07 50.29
C THR A 94 29.83 13.79 50.68
N GLY A 95 30.65 13.22 49.77
CA GLY A 95 31.47 12.04 50.05
C GLY A 95 30.68 10.74 50.23
N HIS A 96 29.43 10.70 49.77
CA HIS A 96 28.55 9.52 49.88
C HIS A 96 28.57 8.63 48.63
N ALA A 97 29.19 9.06 47.53
CA ALA A 97 29.40 8.23 46.36
C ALA A 97 30.63 7.31 46.53
N ASN A 98 30.37 6.05 46.87
CA ASN A 98 31.29 4.91 46.71
C ASN A 98 32.61 4.98 47.49
N GLY A 99 32.57 4.84 48.82
CA GLY A 99 33.52 4.09 49.67
C GLY A 99 35.05 4.23 49.53
N SER A 100 35.56 5.06 48.62
CA SER A 100 36.95 5.11 48.21
C SER A 100 37.28 6.55 47.85
N ARG A 101 37.53 7.35 48.89
CA ARG A 101 38.16 8.67 48.81
C ARG A 101 39.51 8.55 48.06
N VAL A 102 39.53 8.78 46.76
CA VAL A 102 40.74 9.20 46.06
C VAL A 102 40.37 10.43 45.26
N ALA A 103 40.76 11.59 45.82
CA ALA A 103 40.60 12.90 45.24
C ALA A 103 40.99 12.90 43.75
N ALA A 104 40.07 13.37 42.90
CA ALA A 104 40.27 13.60 41.48
C ALA A 104 41.37 14.65 41.25
N SER A 105 42.63 14.21 41.28
CA SER A 105 43.76 15.02 40.85
C SER A 105 43.89 14.94 39.33
N LYS A 106 43.91 16.12 38.70
CA LYS A 106 43.99 16.36 37.25
C LYS A 106 45.17 15.61 36.62
N LYS A 107 44.94 14.44 36.04
CA LYS A 107 45.96 13.67 35.33
C LYS A 107 46.10 14.21 33.89
N THR A 108 47.06 15.09 33.65
CA THR A 108 47.43 15.56 32.30
C THR A 108 47.96 14.38 31.49
N MET A 109 47.32 14.03 30.36
CA MET A 109 47.78 12.92 29.51
C MET A 109 49.10 13.28 28.83
N THR A 110 50.03 12.33 28.77
CA THR A 110 51.31 12.52 28.07
C THR A 110 51.11 12.44 26.55
N LEU A 111 52.04 13.01 25.79
CA LEU A 111 51.98 13.05 24.32
C LEU A 111 51.93 11.62 23.73
N GLU A 112 52.69 10.68 24.32
CA GLU A 112 52.66 9.25 23.96
C GLU A 112 51.28 8.60 24.16
N GLN A 113 50.57 8.94 25.24
CA GLN A 113 49.22 8.42 25.49
C GLN A 113 48.24 8.95 24.43
N THR A 114 48.47 10.17 23.96
CA THR A 114 47.68 10.76 22.87
C THR A 114 47.91 9.99 21.56
N ASP A 115 49.17 9.71 21.20
CA ASP A 115 49.50 8.97 19.98
C ASP A 115 48.95 7.54 19.99
N VAL A 116 49.02 6.84 21.12
CA VAL A 116 48.43 5.50 21.28
C VAL A 116 46.90 5.57 21.13
N SER A 117 46.26 6.59 21.69
CA SER A 117 44.81 6.80 21.57
C SER A 117 44.39 7.04 20.11
N VAL A 118 45.16 7.85 19.38
CA VAL A 118 44.90 8.14 17.95
C VAL A 118 45.07 6.90 17.09
N ARG A 119 46.15 6.13 17.30
CA ARG A 119 46.37 4.85 16.57
C ARG A 119 45.24 3.86 16.82
N ARG A 120 44.84 3.67 18.07
CA ARG A 120 43.70 2.79 18.43
C ARG A 120 42.42 3.22 17.73
N LEU A 121 42.12 4.52 17.72
CA LEU A 121 40.92 5.04 17.06
C LEU A 121 40.94 4.76 15.55
N TYR A 122 42.09 4.93 14.89
CA TYR A 122 42.25 4.63 13.47
C TYR A 122 42.01 3.14 13.18
N ASP A 123 42.62 2.25 13.95
CA ASP A 123 42.46 0.80 13.78
C ASP A 123 41.00 0.35 13.99
N ASP A 124 40.34 0.87 15.03
CA ASP A 124 38.93 0.61 15.31
C ASP A 124 38.03 1.06 14.14
N THR A 125 38.32 2.20 13.51
CA THR A 125 37.53 2.68 12.36
C THR A 125 37.69 1.79 11.12
N LEU A 126 38.90 1.29 10.86
CA LEU A 126 39.15 0.36 9.75
C LEU A 126 38.45 -0.98 9.98
N ALA A 127 38.48 -1.50 11.20
CA ALA A 127 37.78 -2.73 11.57
C ALA A 127 36.27 -2.61 11.34
N ARG A 128 35.66 -1.51 11.80
CA ARG A 128 34.22 -1.23 11.57
C ARG A 128 33.86 -1.15 10.09
N LYS A 129 34.71 -0.53 9.25
CA LYS A 129 34.49 -0.44 7.80
C LYS A 129 34.51 -1.81 7.13
N LYS A 130 35.45 -2.68 7.49
CA LYS A 130 35.54 -4.05 6.97
C LYS A 130 34.30 -4.88 7.35
N ALA A 131 33.85 -4.79 8.59
CA ALA A 131 32.65 -5.51 9.05
C ALA A 131 31.38 -5.10 8.28
N ARG A 132 31.16 -3.78 8.08
CA ARG A 132 30.01 -3.28 7.30
C ARG A 132 30.02 -3.77 5.85
N LYS A 133 31.19 -3.89 5.23
CA LYS A 133 31.31 -4.38 3.84
C LYS A 133 30.85 -5.85 3.73
N ALA A 134 31.31 -6.71 4.63
CA ALA A 134 30.92 -8.12 4.65
C ALA A 134 29.41 -8.32 4.89
N GLU A 135 28.81 -7.50 5.77
CA GLU A 135 27.36 -7.51 5.99
C GLU A 135 26.57 -7.12 4.74
N SER A 136 27.04 -6.10 3.99
CA SER A 136 26.40 -5.70 2.74
C SER A 136 26.47 -6.78 1.65
N GLU A 137 27.60 -7.49 1.53
CA GLU A 137 27.75 -8.59 0.58
C GLU A 137 26.77 -9.73 0.92
N ARG A 138 26.57 -10.05 2.21
CA ARG A 138 25.59 -11.06 2.64
C ARG A 138 24.14 -10.69 2.29
N LEU A 139 23.78 -9.42 2.41
CA LEU A 139 22.40 -8.96 2.23
C LEU A 139 22.00 -8.83 0.76
N TYR A 140 22.95 -8.46 -0.11
CA TYR A 140 22.64 -8.04 -1.48
C TYR A 140 23.30 -8.90 -2.56
N ALA A 141 24.11 -9.92 -2.20
CA ALA A 141 24.56 -10.90 -3.18
C ALA A 141 23.39 -11.79 -3.63
N PHE A 142 23.21 -11.91 -4.95
CA PHE A 142 22.20 -12.80 -5.54
C PHE A 142 22.66 -14.26 -5.45
N HIS A 143 21.91 -15.08 -4.71
CA HIS A 143 22.14 -16.53 -4.57
C HIS A 143 21.05 -17.30 -5.35
N PRO A 144 21.30 -17.80 -6.57
CA PRO A 144 20.28 -18.47 -7.39
C PRO A 144 19.83 -19.84 -6.84
N GLU A 145 20.52 -20.40 -5.84
CA GLU A 145 20.27 -21.74 -5.32
C GLU A 145 19.03 -21.83 -4.40
N ASP A 146 18.44 -20.70 -3.98
CA ASP A 146 17.38 -20.65 -2.96
C ASP A 146 15.93 -20.79 -3.50
N LEU A 147 15.72 -20.85 -4.81
CA LEU A 147 14.37 -20.86 -5.40
C LEU A 147 13.86 -22.29 -5.74
N LYS A 148 13.03 -22.89 -4.87
CA LYS A 148 12.27 -24.13 -5.15
C LYS A 148 10.76 -23.85 -5.25
N SER A 149 10.18 -23.87 -6.46
CA SER A 149 8.74 -23.61 -6.71
C SER A 149 7.89 -24.91 -6.73
N ALA A 150 6.84 -24.98 -5.90
CA ALA A 150 5.86 -26.08 -5.91
C ALA A 150 4.55 -25.63 -6.61
N LYS A 151 4.07 -26.39 -7.60
CA LYS A 151 2.84 -26.10 -8.38
C LYS A 151 1.59 -26.65 -7.66
N LEU A 152 0.47 -25.87 -7.62
CA LEU A 152 -0.84 -26.27 -7.04
C LEU A 152 -1.51 -27.44 -7.79
N SER A 153 -2.33 -28.24 -7.10
CA SER A 153 -2.99 -29.42 -7.67
C SER A 153 -4.24 -29.10 -8.51
N LYS A 154 -4.56 -29.96 -9.49
CA LYS A 154 -5.68 -29.80 -10.44
C LYS A 154 -7.06 -29.72 -9.79
N ALA A 155 -7.27 -30.38 -8.64
CA ALA A 155 -8.55 -30.40 -7.94
C ALA A 155 -8.94 -29.03 -7.40
N ALA A 156 -7.98 -28.30 -6.82
CA ALA A 156 -8.19 -26.94 -6.33
C ALA A 156 -8.60 -25.97 -7.45
N LEU A 157 -8.10 -26.22 -8.67
CA LEU A 157 -8.42 -25.41 -9.84
C LEU A 157 -9.87 -25.64 -10.32
N GLN A 158 -10.36 -26.87 -10.31
CA GLN A 158 -11.71 -27.21 -10.78
C GLN A 158 -12.82 -26.66 -9.88
N GLU A 159 -12.63 -26.69 -8.57
CA GLU A 159 -13.59 -26.18 -7.59
C GLU A 159 -13.78 -24.65 -7.75
N SER A 160 -12.69 -23.93 -8.02
CA SER A 160 -12.71 -22.49 -8.32
C SER A 160 -13.58 -22.18 -9.56
N VAL A 161 -13.44 -22.96 -10.63
CA VAL A 161 -14.20 -22.76 -11.88
C VAL A 161 -15.70 -22.97 -11.68
N ASN A 162 -16.12 -24.03 -10.96
CA ASN A 162 -17.54 -24.32 -10.72
C ASN A 162 -18.25 -23.23 -9.92
N ARG A 163 -17.53 -22.55 -9.01
CA ARG A 163 -18.08 -21.43 -8.23
C ARG A 163 -18.35 -20.20 -9.09
N MET A 164 -17.56 -19.99 -10.14
CA MET A 164 -17.69 -18.84 -11.03
C MET A 164 -18.77 -19.00 -12.11
N SER A 165 -19.20 -20.22 -12.43
CA SER A 165 -20.09 -20.48 -13.58
C SER A 165 -21.59 -20.26 -13.34
N LYS A 166 -22.06 -20.12 -12.10
CA LYS A 166 -23.49 -19.95 -11.78
C LYS A 166 -23.86 -18.47 -11.62
N PRO A 167 -24.84 -17.92 -12.39
CA PRO A 167 -25.28 -16.54 -12.22
C PRO A 167 -25.91 -16.30 -10.84
N LYS A 168 -25.66 -15.12 -10.27
CA LYS A 168 -26.06 -14.78 -8.89
C LYS A 168 -27.55 -14.39 -8.74
N LYS A 169 -28.24 -14.01 -9.82
CA LYS A 169 -29.67 -13.63 -9.84
C LYS A 169 -30.33 -14.19 -11.10
N THR A 170 -31.58 -14.66 -10.97
CA THR A 170 -32.38 -15.29 -12.04
C THR A 170 -33.66 -14.52 -12.42
N GLU A 171 -34.06 -13.52 -11.64
CA GLU A 171 -35.31 -12.76 -11.85
C GLU A 171 -34.99 -11.25 -11.85
N PHE A 172 -35.55 -10.52 -12.83
CA PHE A 172 -35.37 -9.08 -13.00
C PHE A 172 -36.72 -8.35 -12.97
N THR A 173 -36.78 -7.23 -12.28
CA THR A 173 -37.97 -6.39 -12.09
C THR A 173 -38.17 -5.47 -13.30
N MET A 174 -39.42 -5.11 -13.68
CA MET A 174 -39.68 -4.16 -14.79
C MET A 174 -38.95 -2.81 -14.61
N ALA A 175 -38.76 -2.35 -13.37
CA ALA A 175 -37.93 -1.16 -13.09
C ALA A 175 -36.43 -1.40 -13.34
N GLU A 176 -35.91 -2.60 -13.04
CA GLU A 176 -34.53 -2.98 -13.39
C GLU A 176 -34.36 -3.10 -14.91
N VAL A 177 -35.38 -3.62 -15.60
CA VAL A 177 -35.44 -3.70 -17.07
C VAL A 177 -35.51 -2.31 -17.69
N ASN A 178 -36.42 -1.44 -17.24
CA ASN A 178 -36.53 -0.06 -17.76
C ASN A 178 -35.27 0.76 -17.47
N LYS A 179 -34.58 0.51 -16.35
CA LYS A 179 -33.27 1.10 -16.04
C LYS A 179 -32.15 0.62 -16.97
N ILE A 180 -32.25 -0.59 -17.53
CA ILE A 180 -31.31 -1.10 -18.54
C ILE A 180 -31.58 -0.45 -19.91
N TYR A 181 -32.83 -0.12 -20.22
CA TYR A 181 -33.26 0.37 -21.53
C TYR A 181 -33.52 1.88 -21.62
N ASP A 182 -33.31 2.66 -20.56
CA ASP A 182 -33.63 4.10 -20.47
C ASP A 182 -35.05 4.45 -20.97
N LEU A 183 -36.03 3.59 -20.64
CA LEU A 183 -37.46 3.72 -20.96
C LEU A 183 -38.28 4.37 -19.84
#